data_AF-A0A3P7KYC4-F1
#
_entry.id   AF-A0A3P7KYC4-F1
#
_cell.length_a   1.000
_cell.length_b   1.000
_cell.length_c   1.000
_cell.angle_alpha   90.00
_cell.angle_beta   90.00
_cell.angle_gamma   90.00
#
_symmetry.space_group_name_H-M   'P 1'
#
loop_
_entity.id
_entity.type
_entity.pdbx_description
1 polymer ?
#
loop_
_entity_poly.entity_id
_entity_poly.type
_entity_poly.pdbx_seq_one_letter_code
_entity_poly.pdbx_strand_id
1 'polypeptide(L)'
;MRNVPVIARENDYPQPDIIVSELLGSFGDNELSPECLDGVTDLLKSTTISIPQTYTSYIAPIMSLHMHQQIRLCSASYWNRGIPGHGRNGPTLQPDGSYRQMYPQGEHFANMDQIYVAYLRQYCLLAEPKPVFTFSHPNLSKISNERNASIGFTVDRPCDLMGFSGYFHMNLYKDISLSIVPSTYSKGMISWFPAVIPLRELVRVQPGDQASRCKIARFNFF
;
A
#
# COMPACT_ATOMS: atom_id res chain seq x y z
N MET A 1 7.09 11.95 12.39
CA MET A 1 8.43 12.54 12.15
C MET A 1 8.45 14.06 12.00
N ARG A 2 7.29 14.75 11.90
CA ARG A 2 7.24 16.21 11.63
C ARG A 2 7.93 17.11 12.66
N ASN A 3 8.04 16.67 13.91
CA ASN A 3 8.69 17.46 14.96
C ASN A 3 10.22 17.24 15.02
N VAL A 4 10.76 16.30 14.25
CA VAL A 4 12.20 15.96 14.28
C VAL A 4 13.08 17.16 13.92
N PRO A 5 12.78 17.97 12.88
CA PRO A 5 13.58 19.17 12.61
C PRO A 5 13.57 20.19 13.75
N VAL A 6 12.47 20.33 14.48
CA VAL A 6 12.37 21.25 15.63
C VAL A 6 13.24 20.75 16.78
N ILE A 7 13.07 19.49 17.17
CA ILE A 7 13.84 18.84 18.24
C ILE A 7 15.35 18.90 17.93
N ALA A 8 15.73 18.66 16.67
CA ALA A 8 17.13 18.71 16.26
C ALA A 8 17.75 20.09 16.41
N ARG A 9 17.00 21.16 16.09
CA ARG A 9 17.48 22.55 16.30
C ARG A 9 17.55 22.91 17.77
N GLU A 10 16.57 22.50 18.58
CA GLU A 10 16.54 22.78 20.02
C GLU A 10 17.71 22.12 20.78
N ASN A 11 18.16 20.96 20.30
CA ASN A 11 19.27 20.21 20.89
C ASN A 11 20.61 20.41 20.17
N ASP A 12 20.69 21.34 19.21
CA ASP A 12 21.88 21.64 18.41
C ASP A 12 22.51 20.39 17.75
N TYR A 13 21.67 19.49 17.23
CA TYR A 13 22.16 18.31 16.51
C TYR A 13 22.67 18.68 15.11
N PRO A 14 23.81 18.10 14.68
CA PRO A 14 24.35 18.36 13.35
C PRO A 14 23.40 17.84 12.27
N GLN A 15 23.37 18.54 11.12
CA GLN A 15 22.64 18.07 9.96
C GLN A 15 23.23 16.74 9.45
N PRO A 16 22.39 15.77 9.07
CA PRO A 16 22.85 14.44 8.68
C PRO A 16 23.45 14.41 7.27
N ASP A 17 24.49 13.61 7.06
CA ASP A 17 25.02 13.29 5.73
C ASP A 17 24.26 12.12 5.08
N ILE A 18 23.73 11.21 5.90
CA ILE A 18 22.93 10.05 5.46
C ILE A 18 21.73 9.91 6.39
N ILE A 19 20.56 9.66 5.81
CA ILE A 19 19.38 9.18 6.53
C ILE A 19 19.05 7.77 6.05
N VAL A 20 18.79 6.87 6.99
CA VAL A 20 18.40 5.48 6.72
C VAL A 20 17.04 5.25 7.32
N SER A 21 16.13 4.66 6.55
CA SER A 21 14.78 4.35 7.00
C SER A 21 14.31 3.01 6.44
N GLU A 22 13.43 2.38 7.19
CA GLU A 22 12.64 1.23 6.74
C GLU A 22 11.22 1.54 7.23
N LEU A 23 10.37 1.95 6.28
CA LEU A 23 9.01 2.43 6.51
C LEU A 23 8.09 1.94 5.39
N LEU A 24 8.48 0.85 4.72
CA LEU A 24 7.80 0.36 3.53
C LEU A 24 6.89 -0.79 3.91
N GLY A 25 5.63 -0.69 3.49
CA GLY A 25 4.71 -1.82 3.57
C GLY A 25 4.78 -2.71 2.33
N SER A 26 3.93 -3.73 2.30
CA SER A 26 3.79 -4.67 1.17
C SER A 26 3.38 -4.03 -0.16
N PHE A 27 2.91 -2.79 -0.15
CA PHE A 27 2.61 -2.00 -1.36
C PHE A 27 3.55 -0.79 -1.49
N GLY A 28 4.71 -0.82 -0.83
CA GLY A 28 5.70 0.24 -0.83
C GLY A 28 5.28 1.41 0.06
N ASP A 29 4.47 2.32 -0.48
CA ASP A 29 4.12 3.58 0.18
C ASP A 29 2.93 3.50 1.15
N ASN A 30 2.33 2.32 1.35
CA ASN A 30 1.13 2.13 2.17
C ASN A 30 1.35 2.27 3.69
N GLU A 31 2.59 2.44 4.15
CA GLU A 31 2.94 2.78 5.53
C GLU A 31 3.39 4.24 5.68
N LEU A 32 3.05 5.09 4.70
CA LEU A 32 3.27 6.54 4.73
C LEU A 32 4.75 6.94 4.81
N SER A 33 5.63 6.14 4.21
CA SER A 33 7.06 6.48 4.05
C SER A 33 7.28 7.85 3.42
N PRO A 34 6.57 8.26 2.33
CA PRO A 34 6.77 9.57 1.73
C PRO A 34 6.51 10.72 2.71
N GLU A 35 5.38 10.70 3.41
CA GLU A 35 5.01 11.75 4.36
C GLU A 35 5.96 11.80 5.57
N CYS A 36 6.47 10.64 5.99
CA CYS A 36 7.44 10.55 7.06
C CYS A 36 8.78 11.18 6.69
N LEU A 37 9.31 10.83 5.52
CA LEU A 37 10.62 11.31 5.03
C LEU A 37 10.56 12.77 4.58
N ASP A 38 9.45 13.21 4.00
CA ASP A 38 9.23 14.62 3.68
C ASP A 38 9.24 15.48 4.96
N GLY A 39 8.74 14.94 6.07
CA GLY A 39 8.73 15.61 7.37
C GLY A 39 10.11 15.89 7.98
N VAL A 40 11.18 15.28 7.46
CA VAL A 40 12.56 15.55 7.90
C VAL A 40 13.40 16.33 6.89
N THR A 41 12.84 16.66 5.70
CA THR A 41 13.58 17.34 4.62
C THR A 41 14.21 18.66 5.04
N ASP A 42 13.55 19.43 5.91
CA ASP A 42 14.05 20.72 6.41
C ASP A 42 15.29 20.59 7.32
N LEU A 43 15.67 19.38 7.75
CA LEU A 43 16.89 19.11 8.50
C LEU A 43 18.08 18.80 7.58
N LEU A 44 17.84 18.46 6.31
CA LEU A 44 18.83 17.85 5.45
C LEU A 44 19.72 18.88 4.75
N LYS A 45 20.95 18.46 4.44
CA LYS A 45 21.87 19.18 3.55
C LYS A 45 21.46 18.89 2.10
N SER A 46 21.90 19.73 1.16
CA SER A 46 21.78 19.44 -0.27
C SER A 46 22.56 18.19 -0.70
N THR A 47 23.56 17.79 0.09
CA THR A 47 24.40 16.60 -0.14
C THR A 47 23.89 15.35 0.59
N THR A 48 22.82 15.46 1.39
CA THR A 48 22.35 14.33 2.20
C THR A 48 21.83 13.20 1.32
N ILE A 49 22.28 11.98 1.60
CA ILE A 49 21.82 10.76 0.93
C ILE A 49 20.67 10.16 1.74
N SER A 50 19.58 9.77 1.07
CA SER A 50 18.53 8.96 1.67
C SER A 50 18.63 7.51 1.23
N ILE A 51 18.45 6.60 2.17
CA ILE A 51 18.31 5.15 1.96
C ILE A 51 16.96 4.72 2.54
N PRO A 52 16.01 4.21 1.73
CA PRO A 52 16.11 3.98 0.28
C PRO A 52 16.12 5.27 -0.55
N GLN A 53 16.82 5.26 -1.69
CA GLN A 53 16.79 6.37 -2.65
C GLN A 53 15.46 6.46 -3.39
N THR A 54 14.92 5.31 -3.80
CA THR A 54 13.66 5.25 -4.56
C THR A 54 12.91 3.98 -4.26
N TYR A 55 11.59 4.02 -4.41
CA TYR A 55 10.76 2.83 -4.44
C TYR A 55 9.56 3.02 -5.34
N THR A 56 9.09 1.93 -5.92
CA THR A 56 7.96 1.89 -6.85
C THR A 56 7.01 0.77 -6.46
N SER A 57 5.72 1.08 -6.33
CA SER A 57 4.65 0.09 -6.15
C SER A 57 4.26 -0.54 -7.48
N TYR A 58 3.84 -1.80 -7.47
CA TYR A 58 3.43 -2.58 -8.63
C TYR A 58 2.10 -3.28 -8.36
N ILE A 59 1.27 -3.43 -9.39
CA ILE A 59 0.05 -4.25 -9.31
C ILE A 59 -0.01 -5.30 -10.41
N ALA A 60 -0.65 -6.43 -10.14
CA ALA A 60 -0.98 -7.44 -11.14
C ALA A 60 -2.42 -7.96 -10.95
N PRO A 61 -3.22 -8.14 -12.00
CA PRO A 61 -4.57 -8.67 -11.90
C PRO A 61 -4.53 -10.15 -11.50
N ILE A 62 -5.39 -10.54 -10.56
CA ILE A 62 -5.46 -11.91 -10.05
C ILE A 62 -6.89 -12.44 -10.01
N MET A 63 -7.00 -13.75 -10.22
CA MET A 63 -8.23 -14.53 -10.03
C MET A 63 -8.07 -15.42 -8.80
N SER A 64 -9.04 -15.36 -7.88
CA SER A 64 -9.12 -16.25 -6.73
C SER A 64 -10.49 -16.12 -6.08
N LEU A 65 -11.36 -17.10 -6.32
CA LEU A 65 -12.66 -17.18 -5.65
C LEU A 65 -12.51 -17.35 -4.14
N HIS A 66 -11.52 -18.14 -3.69
CA HIS A 66 -11.29 -18.42 -2.28
C HIS A 66 -11.00 -17.15 -1.47
N MET A 67 -9.97 -16.38 -1.85
CA MET A 67 -9.62 -15.13 -1.17
C MET A 67 -10.76 -14.09 -1.25
N HIS A 68 -11.44 -13.97 -2.40
CA HIS A 68 -12.55 -13.03 -2.56
C HIS A 68 -13.68 -13.34 -1.57
N GLN A 69 -14.08 -14.61 -1.47
CA GLN A 69 -15.10 -15.05 -0.51
C GLN A 69 -14.66 -14.86 0.94
N GLN A 70 -13.39 -15.13 1.27
CA GLN A 70 -12.87 -14.90 2.62
C GLN A 70 -12.92 -13.43 3.03
N ILE A 71 -12.51 -12.52 2.13
CA ILE A 71 -12.58 -11.08 2.38
C ILE A 71 -14.06 -10.66 2.52
N ARG A 72 -14.91 -11.11 1.60
CA ARG A 72 -16.34 -10.78 1.59
C ARG A 72 -17.07 -11.20 2.87
N LEU A 73 -16.73 -12.37 3.41
CA LEU A 73 -17.37 -12.97 4.59
C LEU A 73 -16.68 -12.59 5.91
N CYS A 74 -15.64 -11.74 5.87
CA CYS A 74 -15.00 -11.25 7.09
C CYS A 74 -16.04 -10.51 7.94
N SER A 75 -16.21 -10.93 9.19
CA SER A 75 -17.21 -10.36 10.08
C SER A 75 -16.66 -10.26 11.49
N ALA A 76 -17.09 -9.24 12.22
CA ALA A 76 -16.72 -9.07 13.61
C ALA A 76 -17.60 -9.97 14.50
N SER A 77 -16.98 -10.77 15.36
CA SER A 77 -17.69 -11.45 16.44
C SER A 77 -18.21 -10.42 17.46
N TYR A 78 -19.12 -10.84 18.34
CA TYR A 78 -19.58 -10.00 19.46
C TYR A 78 -18.42 -9.42 20.27
N TRP A 79 -17.38 -10.22 20.53
CA TRP A 79 -16.20 -9.83 21.29
C TRP A 79 -15.33 -8.79 20.58
N ASN A 80 -15.38 -8.75 19.25
CA ASN A 80 -14.58 -7.85 18.42
C ASN A 80 -15.36 -6.60 17.98
N ARG A 81 -16.63 -6.46 18.41
CA ARG A 81 -17.51 -5.40 17.91
C ARG A 81 -17.02 -3.98 18.22
N GLY A 82 -16.18 -3.79 19.23
CA GLY A 82 -15.62 -2.50 19.63
C GLY A 82 -14.25 -2.18 19.04
N ILE A 83 -13.66 -3.06 18.23
CA ILE A 83 -12.34 -2.82 17.62
C ILE A 83 -12.46 -1.69 16.60
N PRO A 84 -11.59 -0.66 16.64
CA PRO A 84 -11.56 0.40 15.64
C PRO A 84 -11.41 -0.15 14.22
N GLY A 85 -12.27 0.32 13.32
CA GLY A 85 -12.13 0.04 11.90
C GLY A 85 -10.92 0.77 11.29
N HIS A 86 -10.56 0.41 10.06
CA HIS A 86 -9.44 1.01 9.32
C HIS A 86 -9.81 2.28 8.54
N GLY A 87 -11.07 2.73 8.68
CA GLY A 87 -11.56 3.97 8.08
C GLY A 87 -11.37 5.19 8.98
N ARG A 88 -12.11 6.26 8.69
CA ARG A 88 -12.05 7.52 9.45
C ARG A 88 -12.83 7.49 10.77
N ASN A 89 -13.80 6.59 10.88
CA ASN A 89 -14.72 6.54 12.02
C ASN A 89 -14.21 5.59 13.10
N GLY A 90 -14.17 6.05 14.34
CA GLY A 90 -13.86 5.21 15.50
C GLY A 90 -15.09 4.52 16.10
N PRO A 91 -14.89 3.66 17.10
CA PRO A 91 -15.97 3.04 17.87
C PRO A 91 -16.80 4.09 18.65
N THR A 92 -18.09 3.84 18.77
CA THR A 92 -19.02 4.70 19.52
C THR A 92 -19.56 4.00 20.77
N LEU A 93 -19.74 4.78 21.84
CA LEU A 93 -20.34 4.31 23.10
C LEU A 93 -21.83 3.99 22.88
N GLN A 94 -22.24 2.82 23.34
CA GLN A 94 -23.60 2.31 23.25
C GLN A 94 -24.38 2.57 24.56
N PRO A 95 -25.72 2.52 24.54
CA PRO A 95 -26.55 2.72 25.74
C PRO A 95 -26.29 1.71 26.87
N ASP A 96 -25.82 0.51 26.53
CA ASP A 96 -25.45 -0.55 27.48
C ASP A 96 -24.06 -0.35 28.10
N GLY A 97 -23.39 0.77 27.80
CA GLY A 97 -22.04 1.09 28.27
C GLY A 97 -20.91 0.44 27.46
N SER A 98 -21.22 -0.37 26.45
CA SER A 98 -20.21 -1.00 25.59
C SER A 98 -19.79 -0.12 24.41
N TYR A 99 -18.68 -0.45 23.73
CA TYR A 99 -18.28 0.20 22.49
C TYR A 99 -18.61 -0.65 21.27
N ARG A 100 -19.01 0.02 20.18
CA ARG A 100 -19.26 -0.63 18.89
C ARG A 100 -18.68 0.20 17.74
N GLN A 101 -17.93 -0.44 16.86
CA GLN A 101 -17.55 0.10 15.57
C GLN A 101 -18.76 0.06 14.64
N MET A 102 -19.06 1.23 14.07
CA MET A 102 -20.12 1.38 13.10
C MET A 102 -19.53 1.47 11.69
N TYR A 103 -20.20 0.83 10.74
CA TYR A 103 -19.89 0.91 9.31
C TYR A 103 -21.10 1.49 8.57
N PRO A 104 -21.27 2.83 8.53
CA PRO A 104 -22.39 3.47 7.85
C PRO A 104 -22.53 3.06 6.37
N GLN A 105 -21.40 2.76 5.72
CA GLN A 105 -21.34 2.25 4.35
C GLN A 105 -21.76 0.79 4.20
N GLY A 106 -21.92 0.05 5.31
CA GLY A 106 -22.15 -1.40 5.35
C GLY A 106 -20.86 -2.22 5.53
N GLU A 107 -20.95 -3.31 6.29
CA GLU A 107 -19.80 -4.19 6.61
C GLU A 107 -19.16 -4.80 5.37
N HIS A 108 -19.98 -5.23 4.40
CA HIS A 108 -19.49 -5.76 3.13
C HIS A 108 -18.59 -4.76 2.40
N PHE A 109 -19.06 -3.51 2.23
CA PHE A 109 -18.28 -2.47 1.58
C PHE A 109 -17.04 -2.12 2.39
N ALA A 110 -17.15 -2.09 3.73
CA ALA A 110 -16.02 -1.88 4.60
C ALA A 110 -14.93 -2.95 4.39
N ASN A 111 -15.28 -4.21 4.20
CA ASN A 111 -14.30 -5.27 3.90
C ASN A 111 -13.68 -5.10 2.51
N MET A 112 -14.50 -4.86 1.49
CA MET A 112 -14.01 -4.84 0.11
C MET A 112 -13.22 -3.56 -0.24
N ASP A 113 -13.37 -2.48 0.52
CA ASP A 113 -12.69 -1.20 0.29
C ASP A 113 -11.42 -1.06 1.17
N GLN A 114 -10.63 -2.13 1.30
CA GLN A 114 -9.39 -2.17 2.08
C GLN A 114 -8.26 -2.87 1.34
N ILE A 115 -7.01 -2.54 1.71
CA ILE A 115 -5.83 -3.28 1.27
C ILE A 115 -5.52 -4.34 2.34
N TYR A 116 -5.29 -5.57 1.90
CA TYR A 116 -4.88 -6.69 2.75
C TYR A 116 -3.44 -7.08 2.46
N VAL A 117 -2.82 -7.82 3.38
CA VAL A 117 -1.54 -8.51 3.15
C VAL A 117 -1.79 -10.00 3.28
N ALA A 118 -1.42 -10.78 2.27
CA ALA A 118 -1.70 -12.21 2.24
C ALA A 118 -0.61 -13.00 1.53
N TYR A 119 -0.32 -14.20 2.06
CA TYR A 119 0.48 -15.18 1.35
C TYR A 119 -0.41 -15.85 0.27
N LEU A 120 -0.18 -15.48 -1.00
CA LEU A 120 -1.03 -15.89 -2.13
C LEU A 120 -0.86 -17.40 -2.42
N ARG A 121 -1.82 -18.23 -1.99
CA ARG A 121 -1.78 -19.70 -2.21
C ARG A 121 -2.68 -20.19 -3.34
N GLN A 122 -3.98 -19.87 -3.27
CA GLN A 122 -5.00 -20.40 -4.17
C GLN A 122 -5.44 -19.33 -5.17
N TYR A 123 -4.55 -18.96 -6.08
CA TYR A 123 -4.78 -17.89 -7.03
C TYR A 123 -4.18 -18.19 -8.41
N CYS A 124 -4.65 -17.44 -9.40
CA CYS A 124 -4.07 -17.39 -10.74
C CYS A 124 -3.69 -15.95 -11.06
N LEU A 125 -2.45 -15.76 -11.52
CA LEU A 125 -1.97 -14.49 -12.07
C LEU A 125 -2.50 -14.34 -13.50
N LEU A 126 -3.16 -13.22 -13.79
CA LEU A 126 -3.81 -12.99 -15.09
C LEU A 126 -2.94 -12.18 -16.06
N ALA A 127 -1.99 -11.40 -15.54
CA ALA A 127 -1.00 -10.66 -16.31
C ALA A 127 0.21 -10.29 -15.44
N GLU A 128 1.34 -9.97 -16.07
CA GLU A 128 2.55 -9.53 -15.37
C GLU A 128 2.34 -8.22 -14.59
N PRO A 129 3.01 -8.06 -13.43
CA PRO A 129 2.94 -6.83 -12.65
C PRO A 129 3.41 -5.59 -13.43
N LYS A 130 2.71 -4.47 -13.23
CA LYS A 130 3.06 -3.16 -13.82
C LYS A 130 3.28 -2.11 -12.73
N PRO A 131 4.23 -1.17 -12.94
CA PRO A 131 4.51 -0.11 -11.98
C PRO A 131 3.33 0.86 -11.84
N VAL A 132 3.17 1.44 -10.64
CA VAL A 132 2.06 2.33 -10.28
C VAL A 132 2.57 3.67 -9.77
N PHE A 133 3.13 3.72 -8.56
CA PHE A 133 3.59 4.96 -7.94
C PHE A 133 5.07 4.87 -7.58
N THR A 134 5.83 5.88 -7.98
CA THR A 134 7.25 6.01 -7.65
C THR A 134 7.46 7.21 -6.73
N PHE A 135 8.31 7.01 -5.73
CA PHE A 135 8.78 8.05 -4.82
C PHE A 135 10.31 8.05 -4.78
N SER A 136 10.88 9.23 -4.58
CA SER A 136 12.32 9.45 -4.56
C SER A 136 12.70 10.32 -3.38
N HIS A 137 13.76 9.92 -2.67
CA HIS A 137 14.24 10.55 -1.45
C HIS A 137 15.72 10.92 -1.57
N PRO A 138 16.14 12.09 -1.05
CA PRO A 138 15.32 13.09 -0.38
C PRO A 138 14.46 13.93 -1.37
N ASN A 139 13.20 14.19 -1.02
CA ASN A 139 12.28 15.03 -1.80
C ASN A 139 12.53 16.54 -1.56
N LEU A 140 13.72 17.03 -1.89
CA LEU A 140 14.11 18.44 -1.63
C LEU A 140 13.24 19.45 -2.39
N SER A 141 12.67 19.04 -3.52
CA SER A 141 11.77 19.88 -4.33
C SER A 141 10.34 19.94 -3.80
N LYS A 142 10.04 19.23 -2.69
CA LYS A 142 8.70 19.16 -2.07
C LYS A 142 7.62 18.84 -3.11
N ILE A 143 7.92 17.88 -3.99
CA ILE A 143 6.95 17.36 -4.96
C ILE A 143 5.80 16.75 -4.17
N SER A 144 4.55 17.04 -4.55
CA SER A 144 3.37 16.47 -3.89
C SER A 144 3.49 14.95 -3.77
N ASN A 145 2.91 14.35 -2.73
CA ASN A 145 2.80 12.88 -2.60
C ASN A 145 1.50 12.31 -3.17
N GLU A 146 0.62 13.16 -3.72
CA GLU A 146 -0.58 12.73 -4.43
C GLU A 146 -0.24 12.11 -5.78
N ARG A 147 -0.89 11.01 -6.11
CA ARG A 147 -0.67 10.30 -7.38
C ARG A 147 -2.00 9.86 -7.96
N ASN A 148 -2.05 9.75 -9.29
CA ASN A 148 -3.16 9.13 -9.99
C ASN A 148 -2.59 8.35 -11.18
N ALA A 149 -3.00 7.10 -11.34
CA ALA A 149 -2.55 6.24 -12.41
C ALA A 149 -3.73 5.44 -12.98
N SER A 150 -3.69 5.21 -14.30
CA SER A 150 -4.56 4.26 -14.98
C SER A 150 -3.71 3.20 -15.65
N ILE A 151 -3.76 1.98 -15.12
CA ILE A 151 -2.94 0.86 -15.56
C ILE A 151 -3.82 -0.12 -16.33
N GLY A 152 -3.56 -0.28 -17.62
CA GLY A 152 -4.23 -1.26 -18.46
C GLY A 152 -3.49 -2.59 -18.47
N PHE A 153 -4.23 -3.69 -18.35
CA PHE A 153 -3.72 -5.05 -18.56
C PHE A 153 -4.31 -5.65 -19.83
N THR A 154 -3.84 -6.83 -20.19
CA THR A 154 -4.44 -7.64 -21.26
C THR A 154 -4.46 -9.06 -20.74
N VAL A 155 -5.63 -9.67 -20.76
CA VAL A 155 -5.83 -11.04 -20.31
C VAL A 155 -5.98 -11.92 -21.55
N ASP A 156 -5.39 -13.11 -21.49
CA ASP A 156 -5.28 -14.07 -22.60
C ASP A 156 -6.39 -15.14 -22.59
N ARG A 157 -7.24 -15.16 -21.55
CA ARG A 157 -8.25 -16.20 -21.32
C ARG A 157 -9.51 -15.64 -20.64
N PRO A 158 -10.67 -16.30 -20.78
CA PRO A 158 -11.85 -15.99 -19.97
C PRO A 158 -11.55 -16.24 -18.49
N CYS A 159 -11.82 -15.27 -17.62
CA CYS A 159 -11.56 -15.39 -16.18
C CYS A 159 -12.48 -14.52 -15.32
N ASP A 160 -12.53 -14.82 -14.02
CA ASP A 160 -13.17 -13.97 -13.01
C ASP A 160 -12.10 -13.16 -12.27
N LEU A 161 -11.96 -11.89 -12.63
CA LEU A 161 -11.06 -10.95 -11.96
C LEU A 161 -11.62 -10.63 -10.56
N MET A 162 -10.81 -10.92 -9.53
CA MET A 162 -11.21 -10.68 -8.14
C MET A 162 -10.61 -9.39 -7.56
N GLY A 163 -9.52 -8.91 -8.15
CA GLY A 163 -8.71 -7.82 -7.61
C GLY A 163 -7.31 -7.85 -8.17
N PHE A 164 -6.43 -7.13 -7.48
CA PHE A 164 -5.01 -7.00 -7.84
C PHE A 164 -4.12 -7.44 -6.68
N SER A 165 -3.06 -8.18 -6.96
CA SER A 165 -1.95 -8.29 -6.03
C SER A 165 -1.06 -7.05 -6.13
N GLY A 166 -0.60 -6.56 -4.99
CA GLY A 166 0.29 -5.43 -4.86
C GLY A 166 1.68 -5.87 -4.41
N TYR A 167 2.70 -5.20 -4.96
CA TYR A 167 4.11 -5.45 -4.70
C TYR A 167 4.86 -4.11 -4.63
N PHE A 168 6.16 -4.17 -4.33
CA PHE A 168 7.05 -3.04 -4.53
C PHE A 168 8.47 -3.49 -4.92
N HIS A 169 9.21 -2.57 -5.54
CA HIS A 169 10.65 -2.63 -5.76
C HIS A 169 11.28 -1.37 -5.18
N MET A 170 12.36 -1.50 -4.41
CA MET A 170 13.12 -0.37 -3.86
C MET A 170 14.59 -0.43 -4.26
N ASN A 171 15.15 0.72 -4.62
CA ASN A 171 16.60 0.90 -4.72
C ASN A 171 17.09 1.53 -3.42
N LEU A 172 17.88 0.78 -2.67
CA LEU A 172 18.45 1.23 -1.40
C LEU A 172 19.48 2.33 -1.67
N TYR A 173 20.51 2.00 -2.44
CA TYR A 173 21.54 2.93 -2.88
C TYR A 173 22.26 2.37 -4.10
N LYS A 174 22.31 3.16 -5.19
CA LYS A 174 22.93 2.75 -6.47
C LYS A 174 22.35 1.43 -6.99
N ASP A 175 23.20 0.39 -7.10
CA ASP A 175 22.89 -0.94 -7.63
C ASP A 175 22.31 -1.91 -6.59
N ILE A 176 22.23 -1.50 -5.32
CA ILE A 176 21.66 -2.32 -4.25
C ILE A 176 20.14 -2.11 -4.20
N SER A 177 19.38 -3.18 -4.42
CA SER A 177 17.91 -3.16 -4.42
C SER A 177 17.28 -4.31 -3.64
N LEU A 178 16.07 -4.10 -3.14
CA LEU A 178 15.19 -5.13 -2.60
C LEU A 178 13.86 -5.10 -3.33
N SER A 179 13.26 -6.27 -3.55
CA SER A 179 12.00 -6.37 -4.29
C SER A 179 11.17 -7.56 -3.85
N ILE A 180 9.86 -7.35 -3.80
CA ILE A 180 8.87 -8.42 -3.73
C ILE A 180 8.12 -8.63 -5.05
N VAL A 181 8.49 -7.90 -6.11
CA VAL A 181 7.95 -8.13 -7.46
C VAL A 181 8.41 -9.52 -7.94
N PRO A 182 7.52 -10.41 -8.41
CA PRO A 182 7.86 -11.78 -8.79
C PRO A 182 9.09 -11.92 -9.70
N SER A 183 9.25 -11.04 -10.69
CA SER A 183 10.35 -11.08 -11.66
C SER A 183 11.70 -10.62 -11.11
N THR A 184 11.71 -9.78 -10.06
CA THR A 184 12.95 -9.25 -9.44
C THR A 184 13.09 -9.63 -7.96
N TYR A 185 12.32 -10.64 -7.51
CA TYR A 185 12.19 -11.02 -6.11
C TYR A 185 13.54 -11.30 -5.43
N SER A 186 13.76 -10.68 -4.29
CA SER A 186 14.95 -10.90 -3.45
C SER A 186 14.88 -12.29 -2.79
N LYS A 187 15.73 -13.22 -3.27
CA LYS A 187 15.78 -14.61 -2.78
C LYS A 187 15.98 -14.67 -1.27
N GLY A 188 15.14 -15.44 -0.58
CA GLY A 188 15.20 -15.64 0.87
C GLY A 188 14.51 -14.56 1.71
N MET A 189 13.90 -13.54 1.09
CA MET A 189 13.27 -12.43 1.80
C MET A 189 11.83 -12.76 2.23
N ILE A 190 11.61 -13.01 3.52
CA ILE A 190 10.28 -13.33 4.08
C ILE A 190 9.57 -12.12 4.73
N SER A 191 10.18 -10.94 4.70
CA SER A 191 9.70 -9.77 5.45
C SER A 191 8.37 -9.20 4.96
N TRP A 192 8.03 -9.36 3.68
CA TRP A 192 6.79 -8.83 3.10
C TRP A 192 6.09 -9.90 2.26
N PHE A 193 4.84 -10.19 2.61
CA PHE A 193 3.91 -10.87 1.70
C PHE A 193 3.24 -9.86 0.77
N PRO A 194 2.75 -10.27 -0.41
CA PRO A 194 2.04 -9.38 -1.32
C PRO A 194 0.82 -8.71 -0.68
N ALA A 195 0.57 -7.47 -1.09
CA ALA A 195 -0.69 -6.81 -0.81
C ALA A 195 -1.82 -7.37 -1.69
N VAL A 196 -3.06 -7.20 -1.29
CA VAL A 196 -4.27 -7.55 -2.07
C VAL A 196 -5.21 -6.37 -2.07
N ILE A 197 -5.62 -5.95 -3.26
CA ILE A 197 -6.55 -4.85 -3.52
C ILE A 197 -7.80 -5.49 -4.17
N PRO A 198 -8.81 -5.88 -3.38
CA PRO A 198 -9.98 -6.61 -3.86
C PRO A 198 -10.95 -5.70 -4.61
N LEU A 199 -11.68 -6.27 -5.57
CA LEU A 199 -12.87 -5.65 -6.17
C LEU A 199 -14.10 -6.09 -5.39
N ARG A 200 -15.05 -5.18 -5.18
CA ARG A 200 -16.31 -5.47 -4.46
C ARG A 200 -17.05 -6.69 -5.01
N GLU A 201 -17.13 -6.78 -6.34
CA GLU A 201 -17.69 -7.92 -7.04
C GLU A 201 -16.67 -8.50 -8.03
N LEU A 202 -16.81 -9.79 -8.32
CA LEU A 202 -16.02 -10.45 -9.36
C LEU A 202 -16.38 -9.88 -10.73
N VAL A 203 -15.37 -9.55 -11.52
CA VAL A 203 -15.54 -9.02 -12.88
C VAL A 203 -15.18 -10.12 -13.87
N ARG A 204 -16.16 -10.58 -14.64
CA ARG A 204 -15.91 -11.51 -15.75
C ARG A 204 -15.19 -10.76 -16.87
N VAL A 205 -14.03 -11.27 -17.28
CA VAL A 205 -13.19 -10.71 -18.35
C VAL A 205 -13.01 -11.75 -19.45
N GLN A 206 -13.05 -11.32 -20.71
CA GLN A 206 -12.78 -12.12 -21.90
C GLN A 206 -11.46 -11.71 -22.56
N PRO A 207 -10.85 -12.59 -23.39
CA PRO A 207 -9.68 -12.23 -24.18
C PRO A 207 -9.96 -11.00 -25.06
N GLY A 208 -9.07 -10.01 -25.01
CA GLY A 208 -9.20 -8.77 -25.80
C GLY A 208 -10.05 -7.67 -25.15
N ASP A 209 -10.67 -7.92 -24.00
CA ASP A 209 -11.40 -6.88 -23.27
C ASP A 209 -10.45 -5.76 -22.81
N GLN A 210 -10.77 -4.51 -23.18
CA GLN A 210 -10.18 -3.29 -22.60
C GLN A 210 -10.55 -3.11 -21.11
N ALA A 211 -11.41 -3.98 -20.56
CA ALA A 211 -11.98 -3.91 -19.21
C ALA A 211 -10.95 -4.10 -18.08
N SER A 212 -9.71 -4.44 -18.38
CA SER A 212 -8.65 -4.59 -17.37
C SER A 212 -7.87 -3.29 -17.13
N ARG A 213 -8.54 -2.13 -17.20
CA ARG A 213 -7.98 -0.84 -16.75
C ARG A 213 -8.28 -0.62 -15.28
N CYS A 214 -7.26 -0.72 -14.44
CA CYS A 214 -7.31 -0.30 -13.05
C CYS A 214 -7.05 1.21 -12.96
N LYS A 215 -7.88 1.95 -12.24
CA LYS A 215 -7.60 3.35 -11.88
C LYS A 215 -7.32 3.39 -10.39
N ILE A 216 -6.14 3.89 -10.00
CA ILE A 216 -5.73 4.02 -8.61
C ILE A 216 -5.31 5.47 -8.38
N ALA A 217 -5.88 6.08 -7.34
CA ALA A 217 -5.51 7.40 -6.87
C ALA A 217 -5.01 7.30 -5.43
N ARG A 218 -3.89 7.96 -5.15
CA ARG A 218 -3.31 8.17 -3.83
C ARG A 218 -3.49 9.63 -3.47
N PHE A 219 -4.15 9.89 -2.35
CA PHE A 219 -4.35 11.24 -1.83
C PHE A 219 -3.34 11.52 -0.72
N ASN A 220 -3.03 12.79 -0.48
CA ASN A 220 -2.26 13.17 0.68
C ASN A 220 -3.09 12.84 1.93
N PHE A 221 -2.43 12.20 2.87
CA PHE A 221 -2.94 12.09 4.22
C PHE A 221 -2.36 13.30 4.96
N PHE A 222 -3.25 14.21 5.37
CA PHE A 222 -2.99 15.48 6.10
C PHE A 222 -2.60 16.68 5.26
#